data_AF-A0AAD4UUT3-F1
#
_entry.id   AF-A0AAD4UUT3-F1
#
_cell.length_a   1.000
_cell.length_b   1.000
_cell.length_c   1.000
_cell.angle_alpha   90.00
_cell.angle_beta   90.00
_cell.angle_gamma   90.00
#
_symmetry.space_group_name_H-M   'P 1'
#
loop_
_entity.id
_entity.type
_entity.pdbx_description
1 polymer ?
#
loop_
_entity_poly.entity_id
_entity_poly.type
_entity_poly.pdbx_seq_one_letter_code
_entity_poly.pdbx_strand_id
1 'polypeptide(L)'
;MFKIFQTEVERQLEKKIKIMRLDRLGEYYGHFDEGERRAGPFARYLQDNRIVAQYTKPGTLQQNGLVERRNRTMHLCEEMIKTANYMFNRVPN
;
A
#
# COMPACT_ATOMS: atom_id res chain seq x y z
N MET A 1 -2.01 -9.92 0.51
CA MET A 1 -1.16 -8.90 -0.15
C MET A 1 -0.45 -8.00 0.85
N PHE A 2 -1.15 -7.14 1.62
CA PHE A 2 -0.48 -6.19 2.53
C PHE A 2 0.46 -6.81 3.57
N LYS A 3 0.09 -7.93 4.20
CA LYS A 3 0.93 -8.59 5.22
C LYS A 3 2.30 -9.04 4.69
N ILE A 4 2.34 -9.46 3.41
CA ILE A 4 3.58 -9.87 2.74
C ILE A 4 4.45 -8.64 2.51
N PHE A 5 3.86 -7.59 1.94
CA PHE A 5 4.53 -6.30 1.73
C PHE A 5 5.07 -5.70 3.04
N GLN A 6 4.26 -5.72 4.10
CA GLN A 6 4.69 -5.27 5.42
C GLN A 6 5.91 -6.06 5.90
N THR A 7 5.84 -7.39 5.88
CA THR A 7 6.97 -8.25 6.30
C THR A 7 8.23 -7.95 5.50
N GLU A 8 8.09 -7.79 4.19
CA GLU A 8 9.21 -7.51 3.30
C GLU A 8 9.86 -6.16 3.59
N VAL A 9 9.06 -5.09 3.72
CA VAL A 9 9.57 -3.74 4.01
C VAL A 9 10.20 -3.68 5.41
N GLU A 10 9.55 -4.28 6.41
CA GLU A 10 10.10 -4.32 7.77
C GLU A 10 11.41 -5.11 7.83
N ARG A 11 11.55 -6.16 7.03
CA ARG A 11 12.79 -6.94 6.90
C ARG A 11 13.88 -6.15 6.18
N GLN A 12 13.56 -5.50 5.07
CA GLN A 12 14.53 -4.72 4.28
C GLN A 12 15.05 -3.49 5.04
N LEU A 13 14.19 -2.83 5.82
CA LEU A 13 14.53 -1.62 6.56
C LEU A 13 14.89 -1.87 8.03
N GLU A 14 14.77 -3.11 8.49
CA GLU A 14 14.95 -3.54 9.88
C GLU A 14 14.16 -2.68 10.90
N LYS A 15 12.98 -2.19 10.48
CA LYS A 15 12.15 -1.24 11.23
C LYS A 15 10.69 -1.63 11.14
N LYS A 16 10.01 -1.64 12.29
CA LYS A 16 8.55 -1.84 12.36
C LYS A 16 7.77 -0.65 11.83
N ILE A 17 6.73 -0.92 11.06
CA ILE A 17 5.80 0.09 10.60
C ILE A 17 4.89 0.48 11.76
N LYS A 18 4.90 1.76 12.14
CA LYS A 18 4.09 2.30 13.25
C LYS A 18 2.91 3.14 12.78
N ILE A 19 3.05 3.78 11.62
CA ILE A 19 2.08 4.72 11.07
C ILE A 19 1.88 4.40 9.59
N MET A 20 0.63 4.33 9.16
CA MET A 20 0.25 4.15 7.77
C MET A 20 -0.60 5.33 7.31
N ARG A 21 -0.23 5.99 6.20
CA ARG A 21 -1.03 7.08 5.62
C ARG A 21 -1.92 6.56 4.51
N LEU A 22 -3.22 6.81 4.60
CA LEU A 22 -4.23 6.36 3.63
C LEU A 22 -4.94 7.56 2.98
N ASP A 23 -5.13 7.47 1.66
CA ASP A 23 -5.64 8.55 0.79
C ASP A 23 -7.18 8.63 0.78
N ARG A 24 -7.90 7.54 1.07
CA ARG A 24 -9.38 7.48 1.00
C ARG A 24 -9.98 6.60 2.09
N LEU A 25 -10.93 7.16 2.82
CA LEU A 25 -11.54 6.60 4.04
C LEU A 25 -12.49 5.41 3.78
N GLY A 26 -13.00 5.24 2.56
CA GLY A 26 -14.12 4.31 2.27
C GLY A 26 -13.72 2.88 1.93
N GLU A 27 -12.67 2.68 1.13
CA GLU A 27 -12.34 1.34 0.60
C GLU A 27 -11.59 0.44 1.60
N TYR A 28 -10.84 1.05 2.52
CA TYR A 28 -9.94 0.31 3.41
C TYR A 28 -10.51 0.08 4.83
N TYR A 29 -11.47 0.89 5.27
CA TYR A 29 -11.97 0.85 6.64
C TYR A 29 -13.35 0.19 6.81
N GLY A 30 -14.05 -0.12 5.71
CA GLY A 30 -15.41 -0.67 5.73
C GLY A 30 -16.49 0.41 5.66
N HIS A 31 -17.73 0.00 5.39
CA HIS A 31 -18.88 0.91 5.33
C HIS A 31 -19.23 1.49 6.71
N PHE A 32 -19.57 2.77 6.72
CA PHE A 32 -20.10 3.48 7.88
C PHE A 32 -21.62 3.25 7.93
N ASP A 33 -22.07 2.16 8.55
CA ASP A 33 -23.49 2.00 8.86
C ASP A 33 -23.75 2.55 10.28
N GLU A 34 -24.79 3.37 10.40
CA GLU A 34 -25.12 4.30 11.50
C GLU A 34 -25.26 3.72 12.93
N GLY A 35 -24.94 2.45 13.18
CA GLY A 35 -25.09 1.82 14.50
C GLY A 35 -23.80 1.40 15.18
N GLU A 36 -22.79 0.97 14.43
CA GLU A 36 -21.52 0.48 14.96
C GLU A 36 -20.42 0.72 13.93
N ARG A 37 -19.31 1.30 14.38
CA ARG A 37 -18.10 1.49 13.57
C ARG A 37 -17.48 0.12 13.27
N ARG A 38 -18.05 -0.66 12.34
CA ARG A 38 -17.53 -1.97 11.95
C ARG A 38 -16.26 -1.78 11.12
N ALA A 39 -15.13 -1.70 11.83
CA ALA A 39 -13.81 -1.74 11.24
C ALA A 39 -13.70 -2.97 10.33
N GLY A 40 -13.51 -2.73 9.03
CA GLY A 40 -13.29 -3.77 8.04
C GLY A 40 -12.07 -4.63 8.36
N PRO A 41 -11.88 -5.76 7.66
CA PRO A 41 -10.80 -6.72 7.94
C PRO A 41 -9.41 -6.07 7.97
N PHE A 42 -9.21 -5.05 7.12
CA PHE A 42 -7.95 -4.32 7.06
C PHE A 42 -7.74 -3.36 8.23
N ALA A 43 -8.78 -2.63 8.66
CA ALA A 43 -8.74 -1.78 9.83
C ALA A 43 -8.44 -2.57 11.12
N ARG A 44 -9.06 -3.75 11.29
CA ARG A 44 -8.77 -4.66 12.41
C ARG A 44 -7.31 -5.12 12.39
N TYR A 45 -6.80 -5.50 11.22
CA TYR A 45 -5.40 -5.87 11.09
C TYR A 45 -4.44 -4.77 11.53
N LEU A 46 -4.69 -3.51 11.15
CA LEU A 46 -3.85 -2.38 11.59
C LEU A 46 -3.92 -2.21 13.12
N GLN A 47 -5.10 -2.35 13.71
CA GLN A 47 -5.29 -2.28 15.16
C GLN A 47 -4.54 -3.39 15.90
N ASP A 48 -4.68 -4.63 15.46
CA ASP A 48 -4.01 -5.81 16.06
C ASP A 48 -2.49 -5.68 16.01
N ASN A 49 -1.96 -5.09 14.93
CA ASN A 49 -0.54 -4.86 14.74
C ASN A 49 -0.06 -3.51 15.31
N ARG A 50 -0.93 -2.78 16.02
CA ARG A 50 -0.63 -1.46 16.62
C ARG A 50 -0.10 -0.43 15.62
N ILE A 51 -0.60 -0.49 14.39
CA ILE A 51 -0.29 0.45 13.32
C ILE A 51 -1.36 1.54 13.31
N VAL A 52 -0.93 2.78 13.50
CA VAL A 52 -1.84 3.94 13.48
C VAL A 52 -2.12 4.35 12.04
N ALA A 53 -3.38 4.27 11.61
CA ALA A 53 -3.81 4.84 10.35
C ALA A 53 -3.96 6.36 10.47
N GLN A 54 -3.18 7.11 9.69
CA GLN A 54 -3.34 8.54 9.47
C GLN A 54 -4.09 8.76 8.16
N TYR A 55 -5.20 9.48 8.23
CA TYR A 55 -5.97 9.82 7.05
C TYR A 55 -5.59 11.20 6.58
N THR A 56 -5.18 11.28 5.32
CA THR A 56 -4.99 12.56 4.67
C THR A 56 -6.34 12.99 4.09
N LYS A 57 -6.76 14.24 4.30
CA LYS A 57 -8.03 14.74 3.73
C LYS A 57 -7.97 14.66 2.20
N PRO A 58 -9.06 14.22 1.53
CA PRO A 58 -9.16 14.34 0.08
C PRO A 58 -8.99 15.81 -0.32
N GLY A 59 -8.00 16.12 -1.17
CA GLY A 59 -7.76 17.49 -1.66
C GLY A 59 -6.37 18.06 -1.37
N THR A 60 -5.56 17.47 -0.48
CA THR A 60 -4.13 17.83 -0.36
C THR A 60 -3.27 16.98 -1.30
N LEU A 61 -3.48 17.14 -2.61
CA LEU A 61 -2.73 16.44 -3.68
C LEU A 61 -1.20 16.61 -3.54
N GLN A 62 -0.73 17.72 -2.98
CA GLN A 62 0.70 17.97 -2.77
C GLN A 62 1.34 17.02 -1.76
N GLN A 63 0.59 16.53 -0.77
CA GLN A 63 1.12 15.61 0.25
C GLN A 63 1.25 14.18 -0.27
N ASN A 64 0.33 13.75 -1.15
CA ASN A 64 0.37 12.42 -1.76
C ASN A 64 1.17 12.38 -3.07
N GLY A 65 1.48 13.53 -3.66
CA GLY A 65 2.15 13.63 -4.95
C GLY A 65 3.53 12.97 -5.01
N LEU A 66 4.26 12.88 -3.89
CA LEU A 66 5.52 12.14 -3.83
C LEU A 66 5.32 10.63 -3.87
N VAL A 67 4.32 10.13 -3.12
CA VAL A 67 3.99 8.69 -3.08
C VAL A 67 3.43 8.26 -4.43
N GLU A 68 2.51 9.02 -5.02
CA GLU A 68 1.98 8.72 -6.36
C GLU A 68 3.06 8.75 -7.45
N ARG A 69 3.98 9.73 -7.40
CA ARG A 69 5.12 9.76 -8.35
C ARG A 69 6.00 8.53 -8.19
N ARG A 70 6.35 8.14 -6.96
CA ARG A 70 7.15 6.94 -6.71
C ARG A 70 6.42 5.66 -7.12
N ASN A 71 5.12 5.55 -6.85
CA ASN A 71 4.33 4.39 -7.25
C ASN A 71 4.21 4.28 -8.78
N ARG A 72 4.04 5.40 -9.49
CA ARG A 72 4.08 5.42 -10.97
C ARG A 72 5.42 4.94 -11.51
N THR A 73 6.53 5.44 -10.96
CA THR A 73 7.87 4.98 -11.37
C THR A 73 8.08 3.51 -11.06
N MET A 74 7.68 3.04 -9.87
CA MET A 74 7.79 1.63 -9.47
C MET A 74 7.00 0.71 -10.39
N HIS A 75 5.74 1.06 -10.72
CA HIS A 75 4.95 0.29 -11.68
C HIS A 75 5.58 0.26 -13.07
N LEU A 76 6.15 1.37 -13.53
CA LEU A 76 6.85 1.39 -14.81
C LEU A 76 8.07 0.45 -14.79
N CYS A 77 8.83 0.44 -13.69
CA CYS A 77 9.96 -0.46 -13.50
C CYS A 77 9.52 -1.94 -13.43
N GLU A 78 8.41 -2.25 -12.75
CA GLU A 78 7.84 -3.60 -12.73
C GLU A 78 7.48 -4.09 -14.13
N GLU A 79 6.81 -3.25 -14.93
CA GLU A 79 6.45 -3.57 -16.31
C GLU A 79 7.68 -3.72 -17.22
N MET A 80 8.72 -2.90 -17.02
CA MET A 80 10.00 -3.04 -17.72
C MET A 80 10.68 -4.37 -17.37
N ILE A 81 10.70 -4.78 -16.10
CA ILE A 81 11.28 -6.06 -15.67
C ILE A 81 10.51 -7.24 -16.26
N LYS A 82 9.18 -7.18 -16.29
CA LYS A 82 8.34 -8.21 -16.94
C LYS A 82 8.63 -8.31 -18.44
N THR A 83 8.74 -7.16 -19.11
CA THR A 83 9.05 -7.11 -20.55
C THR A 83 10.45 -7.67 -20.84
N ALA A 84 11.45 -7.29 -20.03
CA ALA A 84 12.80 -7.82 -20.15
C ALA A 84 12.83 -9.34 -19.95
N ASN A 85 12.22 -9.86 -18.87
CA ASN A 85 12.10 -11.30 -18.62
C ASN A 85 11.38 -12.03 -19.75
N TYR A 86 10.33 -11.44 -20.32
CA TYR A 86 9.63 -12.01 -21.47
C TYR A 86 10.54 -12.14 -22.69
N MET A 87 11.33 -11.10 -22.99
CA MET A 87 12.27 -11.09 -24.11
C MET A 87 13.38 -12.13 -23.90
N PHE A 88 13.96 -12.21 -22.71
CA PHE A 88 15.00 -13.20 -22.38
C PHE A 88 14.48 -14.64 -22.47
N ASN A 89 13.23 -14.90 -22.08
CA ASN A 89 12.62 -16.24 -22.14
C ASN A 89 12.04 -16.59 -23.51
N ARG A 90 12.01 -15.65 -24.47
CA ARG A 90 11.51 -15.87 -25.84
C ARG A 90 12.61 -16.10 -26.87
N VAL A 91 13.87 -15.80 -26.55
CA VAL A 91 15.00 -16.17 -27.41
C VAL A 91 15.41 -17.59 -26.99
N PRO A 92 15.14 -18.61 -27.81
CA PRO A 92 15.70 -19.93 -27.56
C PRO A 92 17.21 -19.85 -27.77
N ASN A 93 17.97 -20.47 -26.87
CA ASN A 93 19.40 -20.78 -27.11
C ASN A 93 19.55 -21.67 -28.34
#